data_AF-A0A1B7N1J4-F1
#
_entry.id   AF-A0A1B7N1J4-F1
#
_cell.length_a   1.000
_cell.length_b   1.000
_cell.length_c   1.000
_cell.angle_alpha   90.00
_cell.angle_beta   90.00
_cell.angle_gamma   90.00
#
_symmetry.space_group_name_H-M   'P 1'
#
loop_
_entity.id
_entity.type
_entity.pdbx_description
1 polymer ?
#
loop_
_entity_poly.entity_id
_entity_poly.type
_entity_poly.pdbx_seq_one_letter_code
_entity_poly.pdbx_strand_id
1 'polypeptide(L)'
;MSTTDVSALRPSIQWSFKFTSSTLMQTLQLGIATTLILEYSFFLSQQSNWHESAKTLKLAAAEYNASGTPAAVLKAVKDVLSQDDGDDEKLCKMIIDIILRNRLSKE
;
A
#
# COMPACT_ATOMS: atom_id res chain seq x y z
N MET A 1 35.76 9.08 9.95
CA MET A 1 34.52 8.83 9.17
C MET A 1 34.36 7.33 9.07
N SER A 2 33.43 6.77 9.84
CA SER A 2 33.11 5.33 9.81
C SER A 2 31.85 5.16 8.98
N THR A 3 31.95 4.47 7.85
CA THR A 3 30.81 4.11 7.01
C THR A 3 30.07 2.98 7.69
N THR A 4 28.98 3.30 8.38
CA THR A 4 28.06 2.28 8.90
C THR A 4 27.47 1.53 7.72
N ASP A 5 27.90 0.28 7.56
CA ASP A 5 27.41 -0.65 6.55
C ASP A 5 25.93 -0.97 6.86
N VAL A 6 25.04 -0.36 6.08
CA VAL A 6 23.58 -0.46 6.22
C VAL A 6 23.07 -1.83 5.73
N SER A 7 23.95 -2.70 5.22
CA SER A 7 23.61 -4.04 4.74
C SER A 7 23.13 -4.96 5.86
N ALA A 8 23.43 -4.65 7.12
CA ALA A 8 22.98 -5.41 8.30
C ALA A 8 21.49 -5.20 8.65
N LEU A 9 20.80 -4.26 8.00
CA LEU A 9 19.39 -3.95 8.24
C LEU A 9 18.43 -4.55 7.20
N ARG A 10 18.88 -5.48 6.35
CA ARG A 10 17.95 -6.29 5.55
C ARG A 10 17.51 -7.50 6.38
N PRO A 11 16.34 -7.48 7.03
CA PRO A 11 15.75 -8.73 7.45
C PRO A 11 15.48 -9.53 6.17
N SER A 12 16.12 -10.70 6.07
CA SER A 12 15.73 -11.75 5.13
C SER A 12 14.38 -12.28 5.61
N ILE A 13 13.32 -11.51 5.38
CA ILE A 13 11.97 -11.96 5.71
C ILE A 13 11.58 -12.95 4.61
N GLN A 14 11.97 -14.19 4.79
CA GLN A 14 11.49 -15.30 3.98
C GLN A 14 10.06 -15.60 4.44
N TRP A 15 9.09 -14.91 3.82
CA TRP A 15 7.66 -15.11 4.05
C TRP A 15 7.25 -16.48 3.51
N SER A 16 7.44 -17.55 4.30
CA SER A 16 6.91 -18.88 3.97
C SER A 16 5.42 -18.99 4.33
N PHE A 17 4.60 -18.10 3.79
CA PHE A 17 3.16 -18.17 3.97
C PHE A 17 2.52 -18.87 2.78
N LYS A 18 2.10 -20.12 2.98
CA LYS A 18 1.18 -20.80 2.05
C LYS A 18 -0.21 -20.20 2.20
N PHE A 19 -0.43 -19.04 1.58
CA PHE A 19 -1.76 -18.48 1.42
C PHE A 19 -2.46 -19.16 0.25
N THR A 20 -3.77 -19.41 0.37
CA THR A 20 -4.60 -19.66 -0.80
C THR A 20 -4.65 -18.38 -1.65
N SER A 21 -4.80 -18.51 -2.96
CA SER A 21 -4.85 -17.36 -3.89
C SER A 21 -5.91 -16.32 -3.49
N SER A 22 -7.03 -16.75 -2.92
CA SER A 22 -8.10 -15.87 -2.42
C SER A 22 -7.68 -15.08 -1.17
N THR A 23 -6.97 -15.69 -0.22
CA THR A 23 -6.50 -15.01 1.00
C THR A 23 -5.37 -14.03 0.70
N LEU A 24 -4.46 -14.37 -0.23
CA LEU A 24 -3.39 -13.46 -0.64
C LEU A 24 -3.96 -12.21 -1.31
N MET A 25 -4.90 -12.38 -2.25
CA MET A 25 -5.56 -11.26 -2.93
C MET A 25 -6.25 -10.31 -1.95
N GLN A 26 -7.01 -10.85 -0.98
CA GLN A 26 -7.69 -10.03 0.03
C GLN A 26 -6.69 -9.29 0.93
N THR A 27 -5.62 -9.97 1.35
CA THR A 27 -4.55 -9.37 2.17
C THR A 27 -3.87 -8.22 1.43
N LEU A 28 -3.51 -8.42 0.16
CA LEU A 28 -2.90 -7.38 -0.67
C LEU A 28 -3.84 -6.19 -0.88
N GLN A 29 -5.11 -6.46 -1.20
CA GLN A 29 -6.11 -5.40 -1.37
C GLN A 29 -6.26 -4.58 -0.08
N LEU A 30 -6.39 -5.24 1.07
CA LEU A 30 -6.53 -4.57 2.36
C LEU A 30 -5.27 -3.77 2.74
N GLY A 31 -4.08 -4.34 2.52
CA GLY A 31 -2.81 -3.67 2.78
C GLY A 31 -2.62 -2.42 1.94
N ILE A 32 -2.90 -2.50 0.64
CA ILE A 32 -2.84 -1.36 -0.28
C ILE A 32 -3.87 -0.30 0.11
N ALA A 33 -5.13 -0.68 0.35
CA ALA A 33 -6.18 0.24 0.77
C ALA A 33 -5.80 0.98 2.05
N THR A 34 -5.32 0.26 3.07
CA THR A 34 -4.88 0.83 4.34
C THR A 34 -3.73 1.81 4.13
N THR A 35 -2.76 1.46 3.28
CA THR A 35 -1.61 2.32 2.98
C THR A 35 -2.05 3.62 2.33
N LEU A 36 -2.94 3.56 1.34
CA LEU A 36 -3.47 4.73 0.65
C LEU A 36 -4.29 5.64 1.58
N ILE A 37 -5.11 5.06 2.45
CA ILE A 37 -5.90 5.81 3.43
C ILE A 37 -4.99 6.52 4.43
N LEU A 38 -3.96 5.83 4.96
CA LEU A 38 -3.02 6.43 5.92
C LEU A 38 -2.18 7.52 5.27
N GLU A 39 -1.69 7.30 4.06
CA GLU A 39 -0.93 8.26 3.28
C GLU A 39 -1.73 9.55 3.05
N TYR A 40 -2.98 9.42 2.61
CA TYR A 40 -3.85 10.57 2.39
C TYR A 40 -4.28 11.25 3.70
N SER A 41 -4.49 10.48 4.77
CA SER A 41 -4.74 11.05 6.11
C SER A 41 -3.58 11.92 6.57
N PHE A 42 -2.35 11.46 6.35
CA PHE A 42 -1.15 12.20 6.67
C PHE A 42 -1.05 13.49 5.82
N PHE A 43 -1.31 13.40 4.52
CA PHE A 43 -1.37 14.57 3.63
C PHE A 43 -2.38 15.63 4.11
N LEU A 44 -3.61 15.22 4.41
CA LEU A 44 -4.65 16.12 4.93
C LEU A 44 -4.24 16.79 6.26
N SER A 45 -3.55 16.05 7.14
CA SER A 45 -3.07 16.59 8.42
C SER A 45 -2.00 17.68 8.26
N GLN A 46 -1.27 17.69 7.14
CA GLN A 46 -0.28 18.73 6.84
C GLN A 46 -0.91 19.99 6.25
N GLN A 47 -1.95 19.86 5.43
CA GLN A 47 -2.56 21.00 4.75
C GLN A 47 -3.38 21.90 5.65
N SER A 48 -3.79 21.39 6.81
CA SER A 48 -4.80 22.07 7.59
C SER A 48 -4.59 21.79 9.08
N ASN A 49 -4.81 22.82 9.91
CA ASN A 49 -4.66 22.77 11.38
C ASN A 49 -5.72 21.86 12.06
N TRP A 50 -6.08 20.73 11.45
CA TRP A 50 -6.95 19.73 12.07
C TRP A 50 -6.17 19.05 13.19
N HIS A 51 -6.47 19.48 14.40
CA HIS A 51 -5.94 18.85 15.61
C HIS A 51 -6.56 17.48 15.90
N GLU A 52 -7.53 17.04 15.09
CA GLU A 52 -8.36 15.86 15.33
C GLU A 52 -8.07 14.74 14.31
N SER A 53 -7.03 13.96 14.60
CA SER A 53 -6.55 12.85 13.76
C SER A 53 -7.63 11.84 13.36
N ALA A 54 -8.60 11.57 14.24
CA ALA A 54 -9.72 10.66 13.96
C ALA A 54 -10.66 11.17 12.85
N LYS A 55 -10.84 12.49 12.74
CA LYS A 55 -11.65 13.10 11.69
C LYS A 55 -10.95 13.03 10.35
N THR A 56 -9.65 13.29 10.34
CA THR A 56 -8.80 13.19 9.14
C THR A 56 -8.79 11.77 8.57
N LEU A 57 -8.67 10.76 9.44
CA LEU A 57 -8.72 9.35 9.02
C LEU A 57 -10.08 8.97 8.40
N LYS A 58 -11.19 9.42 9.01
CA LYS A 58 -12.53 9.19 8.47
C LYS A 58 -12.72 9.84 7.10
N LEU A 59 -12.22 11.06 6.91
CA LEU A 59 -12.28 11.76 5.62
C LEU A 59 -11.47 11.02 4.56
N ALA A 60 -10.26 10.57 4.90
CA ALA A 60 -9.43 9.83 3.95
C ALA A 60 -10.06 8.48 3.54
N ALA A 61 -10.65 7.77 4.49
CA ALA A 61 -11.39 6.54 4.19
C ALA A 61 -12.63 6.80 3.32
N ALA A 62 -13.34 7.90 3.57
CA ALA A 62 -14.48 8.30 2.74
C ALA A 62 -14.05 8.64 1.32
N GLU A 63 -12.96 9.39 1.14
CA GLU A 63 -12.40 9.71 -0.18
C GLU A 63 -11.98 8.44 -0.93
N TYR A 64 -11.27 7.52 -0.25
CA TYR A 64 -10.90 6.23 -0.84
C TYR A 64 -12.13 5.49 -1.36
N ASN A 65 -13.19 5.36 -0.53
CA ASN A 65 -14.40 4.63 -0.89
C ASN A 65 -15.24 5.32 -1.98
N ALA A 66 -15.27 6.65 -2.00
CA ALA A 66 -16.01 7.42 -3.00
C ALA A 66 -15.26 7.49 -4.35
N SER A 67 -13.93 7.34 -4.33
CA SER A 67 -13.11 7.35 -5.52
C SER A 67 -13.24 6.08 -6.36
N GLY A 68 -12.76 6.12 -7.61
CA GLY A 68 -12.59 4.91 -8.43
C GLY A 68 -11.42 4.01 -7.99
N THR A 69 -10.66 4.43 -6.97
CA THR A 69 -9.43 3.77 -6.49
C THR A 69 -9.65 2.34 -5.99
N PRO A 70 -10.71 1.99 -5.24
CA PRO A 70 -10.91 0.62 -4.78
C PRO A 70 -11.05 -0.38 -5.93
N ALA A 71 -11.78 0.01 -6.99
CA ALA A 71 -11.93 -0.81 -8.19
C ALA A 71 -10.61 -0.93 -8.97
N ALA A 72 -9.85 0.17 -9.08
CA ALA A 72 -8.55 0.18 -9.73
C ALA A 72 -7.53 -0.72 -9.00
N VAL A 73 -7.48 -0.63 -7.67
CA VAL A 73 -6.62 -1.49 -6.82
C VAL A 73 -7.01 -2.95 -6.96
N LEU A 74 -8.30 -3.29 -6.87
CA LEU A 74 -8.76 -4.67 -7.03
C LEU A 74 -8.35 -5.27 -8.38
N LYS A 75 -8.52 -4.49 -9.46
CA LYS A 75 -8.10 -4.92 -10.80
C LYS A 75 -6.59 -5.12 -10.86
N ALA A 76 -5.82 -4.15 -10.38
CA ALA A 76 -4.36 -4.21 -10.44
C ALA A 76 -3.78 -5.37 -9.60
N VAL A 77 -4.34 -5.66 -8.42
CA VAL A 77 -3.93 -6.81 -7.61
C VAL A 77 -4.18 -8.14 -8.35
N LYS A 78 -5.33 -8.28 -9.02
CA LYS A 78 -5.61 -9.47 -9.84
C LYS A 78 -4.61 -9.61 -10.98
N ASP A 79 -4.33 -8.51 -11.68
CA ASP A 79 -3.39 -8.50 -12.81
C ASP A 79 -1.97 -8.89 -12.34
N VAL A 80 -1.51 -8.36 -11.21
CA VAL A 80 -0.19 -8.69 -10.64
C VAL A 80 -0.11 -10.14 -10.20
N LEU A 81 -1.10 -10.65 -9.47
CA LEU A 81 -1.11 -12.06 -9.04
C LEU A 81 -1.20 -13.05 -10.21
N SER A 82 -1.77 -12.64 -11.35
CA SER A 82 -1.78 -13.46 -12.57
C SER A 82 -0.42 -13.50 -13.29
N GLN A 83 0.45 -12.54 -13.01
CA GLN A 83 1.80 -12.41 -13.58
C GLN A 83 2.90 -12.87 -12.61
N ASP A 84 2.51 -13.37 -11.44
CA ASP A 84 3.42 -13.84 -10.41
C ASP A 84 4.15 -15.12 -10.89
N ASP A 85 5.47 -15.02 -10.97
CA ASP A 85 6.39 -16.11 -11.32
C ASP A 85 7.16 -16.64 -10.11
N GLY A 86 6.79 -16.20 -8.89
CA GLY A 86 7.46 -16.57 -7.64
C GLY A 86 8.68 -15.70 -7.31
N ASP A 87 8.95 -14.65 -8.08
CA ASP A 87 9.94 -13.62 -7.73
C ASP A 87 9.32 -12.59 -6.76
N ASP A 88 9.57 -12.79 -5.46
CA ASP A 88 9.09 -11.92 -4.40
C ASP A 88 9.53 -10.46 -4.56
N GLU A 89 10.72 -10.20 -5.10
CA GLU A 89 11.23 -8.83 -5.28
C GLU A 89 10.44 -8.12 -6.39
N LYS A 90 10.18 -8.83 -7.48
CA LYS A 90 9.36 -8.33 -8.59
C LYS A 90 7.92 -8.10 -8.13
N LEU A 91 7.34 -9.03 -7.38
CA LEU A 91 5.99 -8.89 -6.80
C LEU A 91 5.91 -7.64 -5.89
N CYS A 92 6.90 -7.45 -5.01
CA CYS A 92 6.98 -6.27 -4.15
C CYS A 92 7.03 -4.96 -4.96
N LYS A 93 7.86 -4.91 -6.02
CA LYS A 93 7.93 -3.74 -6.91
C LYS A 93 6.58 -3.45 -7.57
N MET A 94 5.87 -4.47 -8.04
CA MET A 94 4.54 -4.29 -8.63
C MET A 94 3.52 -3.76 -7.62
N ILE A 95 3.54 -4.25 -6.37
CA ILE A 95 2.65 -3.76 -5.30
C ILE A 95 2.94 -2.29 -4.99
N ILE A 96 4.21 -1.90 -4.88
CA ILE A 96 4.62 -0.50 -4.68
C ILE A 96 4.12 0.36 -5.84
N ASP A 97 4.27 -0.10 -7.08
CA ASP A 97 3.76 0.58 -8.27
C ASP A 97 2.24 0.78 -8.21
N ILE A 98 1.48 -0.21 -7.74
CA ILE A 98 0.03 -0.06 -7.54
C ILE A 98 -0.25 1.07 -6.55
N ILE A 99 0.43 1.06 -5.39
CA ILE A 99 0.25 2.10 -4.36
C ILE A 99 0.55 3.48 -4.95
N LEU A 100 1.69 3.65 -5.62
CA LEU A 100 2.12 4.93 -6.18
C LEU A 100 1.14 5.47 -7.24
N ARG A 101 0.64 4.63 -8.14
CA ARG A 101 -0.31 5.04 -9.20
C ARG A 101 -1.71 5.38 -8.67
N ASN A 102 -2.04 4.89 -7.47
CA ASN A 102 -3.36 5.04 -6.86
C ASN A 102 -3.39 6.00 -5.66
N ARG A 103 -2.31 6.76 -5.44
CA ARG A 103 -2.26 7.80 -4.40
C ARG A 103 -3.42 8.78 -4.57
N LEU A 104 -4.04 9.13 -3.44
CA LEU A 104 -5.15 10.09 -3.39
C LEU A 104 -4.64 11.52 -3.27
N SER A 105 -3.45 11.71 -2.72
CA SER A 105 -2.68 12.96 -2.78
C SER A 105 -2.16 13.18 -4.20
N LYS A 106 -3.03 13.67 -5.08
CA LYS A 106 -2.60 14.15 -6.39
C LYS A 106 -2.13 15.58 -6.23
N GLU A 107 -0.81 15.77 -6.31
CA GLU A 107 -0.25 17.03 -6.78
C GLU A 107 -0.39 17.12 -8.31
#